data_AF-A0A1F2X785-F1
#
_entry.id   AF-A0A1F2X785-F1
#
_cell.length_a   1.000
_cell.length_b   1.000
_cell.length_c   1.000
_cell.angle_alpha   90.00
_cell.angle_beta   90.00
_cell.angle_gamma   90.00
#
_symmetry.space_group_name_H-M   'P 1'
#
loop_
_entity.id
_entity.type
_entity.pdbx_description
1 polymer ?
#
loop_
_entity_poly.entity_id
_entity_poly.type
_entity_poly.pdbx_seq_one_letter_code
_entity_poly.pdbx_strand_id
1 'polypeptide(L)'
;MSLFRRRKIESPRNPLGLALFKYDNILKKDLKRILGAIDAKKKLNAGKAGLIVENVSSEFDDILEDLPRDKLKVDYRSDKIRYMIIDMINELKNVLKEAKIHDFDLSGIDKINWLPRIAEIKEMRNVIKRKMKDIESDYL
;
A
#
# COMPACT_ATOMS: atom_id res chain seq x y z
N MET A 1 30.17 -15.02 -20.78
CA MET A 1 29.44 -13.81 -20.33
C MET A 1 27.94 -14.11 -20.29
N SER A 2 27.23 -13.45 -19.38
CA SER A 2 25.78 -13.53 -19.07
C SER A 2 25.38 -14.57 -18.02
N LEU A 3 25.22 -14.15 -16.74
CA LEU A 3 24.50 -14.95 -15.73
C LEU A 3 23.76 -14.14 -14.63
N PHE A 4 23.44 -12.86 -14.82
CA PHE A 4 22.44 -12.21 -13.96
C PHE A 4 21.03 -12.47 -14.51
N ARG A 5 20.52 -13.70 -14.34
CA ARG A 5 19.08 -13.95 -14.44
C ARG A 5 18.42 -13.22 -13.27
N ARG A 6 17.73 -12.10 -13.53
CA ARG A 6 16.75 -11.56 -12.58
C ARG A 6 15.81 -12.72 -12.23
N ARG A 7 15.81 -13.18 -10.98
CA ARG A 7 14.73 -14.05 -10.48
C ARG A 7 13.43 -13.30 -10.76
N LYS A 8 12.52 -13.90 -11.54
CA LYS A 8 11.15 -13.39 -11.63
C LYS A 8 10.66 -13.29 -10.20
N ILE A 9 10.15 -12.12 -9.81
CA ILE A 9 9.50 -11.98 -8.51
C ILE A 9 8.24 -12.85 -8.63
N GLU A 10 8.31 -14.06 -8.08
CA GLU A 10 7.17 -14.97 -8.08
C GLU A 10 6.10 -14.38 -7.18
N SER A 11 4.87 -14.32 -7.68
CA SER A 11 3.73 -13.87 -6.88
C SER A 11 3.54 -14.84 -5.70
N PRO A 12 3.39 -14.35 -4.46
CA PRO A 12 3.16 -15.20 -3.31
C PRO A 12 1.91 -16.07 -3.51
N ARG A 13 1.96 -17.33 -3.09
CA ARG A 13 0.82 -18.26 -3.17
C ARG A 13 -0.21 -18.02 -2.05
N ASN A 14 0.21 -17.42 -0.94
CA ASN A 14 -0.68 -17.08 0.17
C ASN A 14 -1.50 -15.83 -0.13
N PRO A 15 -2.82 -15.84 0.12
CA PRO A 15 -3.68 -14.66 0.01
C PRO A 15 -3.14 -13.40 0.70
N LEU A 16 -2.59 -13.50 1.90
CA LEU A 16 -2.05 -12.35 2.64
C LEU A 16 -0.79 -11.78 1.96
N GLY A 17 0.09 -12.67 1.49
CA GLY A 17 1.27 -12.24 0.75
C GLY A 17 0.94 -11.68 -0.62
N LEU A 18 -0.06 -12.24 -1.30
CA LEU A 18 -0.56 -11.73 -2.56
C LEU A 18 -1.15 -10.33 -2.40
N ALA A 19 -1.95 -10.09 -1.35
CA ALA A 19 -2.51 -8.78 -1.02
C ALA A 19 -1.39 -7.74 -0.80
N LEU A 20 -0.39 -8.08 0.02
CA LEU A 20 0.75 -7.19 0.26
C LEU A 20 1.58 -6.96 -1.01
N PHE A 21 1.72 -7.96 -1.86
CA PHE A 21 2.42 -7.86 -3.14
C PHE A 21 1.69 -6.95 -4.13
N LYS A 22 0.35 -7.09 -4.25
CA LYS A 22 -0.49 -6.19 -5.06
C LYS A 22 -0.37 -4.75 -4.56
N TYR A 23 -0.53 -4.54 -3.24
CA TYR A 23 -0.34 -3.24 -2.59
C TYR A 23 1.04 -2.62 -2.89
N ASP A 24 2.12 -3.40 -2.78
CA ASP A 24 3.48 -2.95 -3.08
C ASP A 24 3.67 -2.54 -4.54
N ASN A 25 2.99 -3.20 -5.47
CA ASN A 25 3.06 -2.86 -6.89
C ASN A 25 2.34 -1.54 -7.18
N ILE A 26 1.16 -1.33 -6.59
CA ILE A 26 0.41 -0.07 -6.67
C ILE A 26 1.26 1.10 -6.16
N LEU A 27 1.92 0.91 -5.01
CA LEU A 27 2.82 1.92 -4.46
C LEU A 27 3.98 2.28 -5.40
N LYS A 28 4.56 1.28 -6.08
CA LYS A 28 5.73 1.47 -6.94
C LYS A 28 5.39 2.02 -8.32
N LYS A 29 4.24 1.66 -8.89
CA LYS A 29 3.84 2.03 -10.25
C LYS A 29 3.02 3.31 -10.24
N ASP A 30 1.89 3.28 -9.54
CA ASP A 30 0.83 4.27 -9.71
C ASP A 30 0.97 5.41 -8.70
N LEU A 31 1.23 5.08 -7.43
CA LEU A 31 1.35 6.09 -6.38
C LEU A 31 2.76 6.68 -6.22
N LYS A 32 3.78 6.14 -6.88
CA LYS A 32 5.18 6.58 -6.72
C LYS A 32 5.36 8.09 -6.95
N ARG A 33 4.73 8.63 -8.00
CA ARG A 33 4.80 10.05 -8.33
C ARG A 33 4.03 10.91 -7.34
N ILE A 34 2.87 10.42 -6.88
CA ILE A 34 2.02 11.15 -5.94
C ILE A 34 2.71 11.22 -4.57
N LEU A 35 3.15 10.08 -4.04
CA LEU A 35 3.87 10.02 -2.77
C LEU A 35 5.19 10.79 -2.82
N GLY A 36 5.94 10.71 -3.92
CA GLY A 36 7.17 11.49 -4.07
C GLY A 36 6.94 13.00 -4.12
N ALA A 37 5.81 13.46 -4.67
CA ALA A 37 5.45 14.86 -4.65
C ALA A 37 4.92 15.31 -3.27
N ILE A 38 4.21 14.43 -2.55
CA ILE A 38 3.82 14.66 -1.15
C ILE A 38 5.07 14.81 -0.26
N ASP A 39 6.02 13.87 -0.35
CA ASP A 39 7.28 13.92 0.39
C ASP A 39 8.08 15.20 0.06
N ALA A 40 7.99 15.68 -1.19
CA ALA A 40 8.67 16.91 -1.65
C ALA A 40 7.86 18.21 -1.44
N LYS A 41 6.66 18.14 -0.84
CA LYS A 41 5.71 19.27 -0.69
C LYS A 41 5.41 20.01 -1.99
N LYS A 42 5.36 19.30 -3.12
CA LYS A 42 5.12 19.89 -4.45
C LYS A 42 3.67 19.75 -4.86
N LYS A 43 3.10 20.83 -5.40
CA LYS A 43 1.77 20.80 -6.02
C LYS A 43 1.74 19.83 -7.20
N LEU A 44 0.73 18.97 -7.23
CA LEU A 44 0.46 18.06 -8.35
C LEU A 44 -0.63 18.61 -9.27
N ASN A 45 -0.72 18.06 -10.47
CA ASN A 45 -1.88 18.29 -11.33
C ASN A 45 -3.08 17.51 -10.77
N ALA A 46 -4.06 18.22 -10.21
CA ALA A 46 -5.22 17.63 -9.54
C ALA A 46 -6.04 16.69 -10.43
N GLY A 47 -6.21 17.01 -11.72
CA GLY A 47 -6.96 16.15 -12.65
C GLY A 47 -6.26 14.80 -12.89
N LYS A 48 -4.95 14.83 -13.18
CA LYS A 48 -4.19 13.59 -13.37
C LYS A 48 -4.03 12.78 -12.09
N ALA A 49 -3.79 13.46 -10.96
CA ALA A 49 -3.64 12.80 -9.67
C ALA A 49 -4.98 12.22 -9.17
N GLY A 50 -6.09 12.91 -9.40
CA GLY A 50 -7.44 12.45 -9.07
C GLY A 50 -7.81 11.15 -9.77
N LEU A 51 -7.58 11.06 -11.09
CA LEU A 51 -7.82 9.83 -11.86
C LEU A 51 -6.99 8.65 -11.36
N ILE A 52 -5.70 8.88 -11.02
CA ILE A 52 -4.84 7.84 -10.45
C ILE A 52 -5.38 7.40 -9.09
N VAL A 53 -5.78 8.33 -8.23
CA VAL A 53 -6.34 8.01 -6.90
C VAL A 53 -7.65 7.22 -7.01
N GLU A 54 -8.52 7.54 -7.97
CA GLU A 54 -9.75 6.77 -8.20
C GLU A 54 -9.45 5.34 -8.64
N ASN A 55 -8.57 5.17 -9.64
CA ASN A 55 -8.15 3.84 -10.09
C ASN A 55 -7.53 3.03 -8.96
N VAL A 56 -6.61 3.64 -8.20
CA VAL A 56 -5.97 3.00 -7.06
C VAL A 56 -6.96 2.68 -5.95
N SER A 57 -7.97 3.51 -5.73
CA SER A 57 -9.02 3.22 -4.74
C SER A 57 -9.81 1.98 -5.13
N SER A 58 -10.14 1.83 -6.42
CA SER A 58 -10.78 0.61 -6.94
C SER A 58 -9.88 -0.62 -6.77
N GLU A 59 -8.60 -0.53 -7.13
CA GLU A 59 -7.66 -1.65 -6.95
C GLU A 59 -7.47 -2.03 -5.47
N PHE A 60 -7.52 -1.06 -4.56
CA PHE A 60 -7.52 -1.33 -3.13
C PHE A 60 -8.79 -2.02 -2.66
N ASP A 61 -9.95 -1.64 -3.18
CA ASP A 61 -11.22 -2.32 -2.88
C ASP A 61 -11.19 -3.77 -3.38
N ASP A 62 -10.66 -4.02 -4.59
CA ASP A 62 -10.46 -5.38 -5.11
C ASP A 62 -9.55 -6.21 -4.19
N ILE A 63 -8.46 -5.62 -3.66
CA ILE A 63 -7.56 -6.30 -2.72
C ILE A 63 -8.27 -6.62 -1.39
N LEU A 64 -9.12 -5.72 -0.91
CA LEU A 64 -9.89 -5.90 0.32
C LEU A 64 -11.00 -6.95 0.16
N GLU A 65 -11.66 -7.01 -0.99
CA GLU A 65 -12.64 -8.04 -1.32
C GLU A 65 -11.99 -9.42 -1.48
N ASP A 66 -10.80 -9.46 -2.07
CA ASP A 66 -9.98 -10.66 -2.22
C ASP A 66 -9.42 -11.21 -0.89
N LEU A 67 -9.55 -10.48 0.23
CA LEU A 67 -9.16 -10.91 1.59
C LEU A 67 -10.39 -11.54 2.28
N PRO A 68 -10.69 -12.84 2.09
CA PRO A 68 -12.00 -13.36 2.43
C PRO A 68 -12.07 -13.73 3.90
N ARG A 69 -13.19 -13.35 4.52
CA ARG A 69 -13.66 -13.74 5.86
C ARG A 69 -13.89 -15.26 6.04
N ASP A 70 -13.92 -16.06 4.96
CA ASP A 70 -14.36 -17.47 5.03
C ASP A 70 -13.36 -18.53 4.49
N LYS A 71 -12.18 -18.14 3.98
CA LYS A 71 -11.26 -19.09 3.28
C LYS A 71 -9.92 -19.33 3.95
N LEU A 72 -9.58 -18.59 4.98
CA LEU A 72 -8.40 -18.90 5.78
C LEU A 72 -8.88 -19.79 6.93
N LYS A 73 -8.37 -21.04 7.03
CA LYS A 73 -8.21 -21.68 8.34
C LYS A 73 -7.16 -20.85 9.07
N VAL A 74 -7.56 -19.69 9.57
CA VAL A 74 -6.65 -18.67 10.08
C VAL A 74 -6.20 -19.10 11.46
N ASP A 75 -4.92 -19.41 11.59
CA ASP A 75 -4.28 -19.27 12.88
C ASP A 75 -4.36 -17.79 13.31
N TYR A 76 -4.47 -17.54 14.62
CA TYR A 76 -4.63 -16.20 15.20
C TYR A 76 -3.60 -15.18 14.69
N ARG A 77 -2.40 -15.62 14.30
CA ARG A 77 -1.34 -14.74 13.78
C ARG A 77 -1.64 -14.25 12.37
N SER A 78 -2.10 -15.11 11.48
CA SER A 78 -2.51 -14.74 10.12
C SER A 78 -3.76 -13.82 10.15
N ASP A 79 -4.64 -14.00 11.14
CA ASP A 79 -5.82 -13.14 11.32
C ASP A 79 -5.42 -11.72 11.73
N LYS A 80 -4.48 -11.61 12.68
CA LYS A 80 -3.90 -10.32 13.08
C LYS A 80 -3.21 -9.61 11.91
N ILE A 81 -2.47 -10.34 11.06
CA ILE A 81 -1.86 -9.75 9.86
C ILE A 81 -2.92 -9.25 8.88
N ARG A 82 -4.02 -10.00 8.70
CA ARG A 82 -5.13 -9.56 7.85
C ARG A 82 -5.66 -8.20 8.28
N TYR A 83 -5.99 -8.05 9.57
CA TYR A 83 -6.47 -6.77 10.09
C TYR A 83 -5.45 -5.65 9.88
N MET A 84 -4.16 -5.92 10.12
CA MET A 84 -3.12 -4.92 9.87
C MET A 84 -3.02 -4.51 8.39
N ILE A 85 -3.22 -5.43 7.44
CA ILE A 85 -3.25 -5.11 6.00
C ILE A 85 -4.46 -4.25 5.67
N ILE A 86 -5.64 -4.61 6.20
CA ILE A 86 -6.88 -3.85 6.00
C ILE A 86 -6.72 -2.42 6.53
N ASP A 87 -6.25 -2.27 7.76
CA ASP A 87 -6.02 -0.97 8.40
C ASP A 87 -5.02 -0.13 7.60
N MET A 88 -3.92 -0.73 7.16
CA MET A 88 -2.91 -0.06 6.34
C MET A 88 -3.48 0.45 5.01
N ILE A 89 -4.30 -0.36 4.31
CA ILE A 89 -4.93 0.03 3.04
C ILE A 89 -5.94 1.16 3.29
N ASN A 90 -6.77 1.04 4.31
CA ASN A 90 -7.77 2.06 4.65
C ASN A 90 -7.14 3.39 5.05
N GLU A 91 -6.07 3.38 5.83
CA GLU A 91 -5.33 4.58 6.18
C GLU A 91 -4.73 5.26 4.94
N LEU A 92 -4.17 4.48 4.00
CA LEU A 92 -3.66 5.04 2.76
C LEU A 92 -4.78 5.63 1.88
N LYS A 93 -5.94 4.96 1.78
CA LYS A 93 -7.12 5.50 1.09
C LYS A 93 -7.57 6.82 1.70
N ASN A 94 -7.60 6.92 3.02
CA ASN A 94 -7.98 8.14 3.74
C ASN A 94 -7.01 9.29 3.42
N VAL A 95 -5.69 9.04 3.46
CA VAL A 95 -4.68 10.04 3.09
C VAL A 95 -4.86 10.51 1.65
N LEU A 96 -5.10 9.59 0.70
CA LEU A 96 -5.30 9.96 -0.71
C LEU A 96 -6.61 10.72 -0.94
N LYS A 97 -7.68 10.37 -0.22
CA LYS A 97 -8.97 11.08 -0.28
C LYS A 97 -8.85 12.49 0.27
N GLU A 98 -8.17 12.67 1.40
CA GLU A 98 -7.85 13.99 1.93
C GLU A 98 -7.00 14.79 0.94
N ALA A 99 -5.95 14.18 0.36
CA ALA A 99 -5.11 14.82 -0.65
C ALA A 99 -5.93 15.30 -1.86
N LYS A 100 -6.94 14.53 -2.28
CA LYS A 100 -7.88 14.92 -3.34
C LYS A 100 -8.76 16.10 -2.95
N ILE A 101 -9.27 16.16 -1.72
CA ILE A 101 -10.12 17.28 -1.23
C ILE A 101 -9.37 18.62 -1.31
N HIS A 102 -8.05 18.60 -1.10
CA HIS A 102 -7.21 19.79 -1.17
C HIS A 102 -6.55 19.99 -2.54
N ASP A 103 -7.08 19.38 -3.61
CA ASP A 103 -6.56 19.48 -4.99
C ASP A 103 -5.07 19.15 -5.12
N PHE A 104 -4.53 18.33 -4.22
CA PHE A 104 -3.10 18.02 -4.11
C PHE A 104 -2.21 19.28 -4.02
N ASP A 105 -2.76 20.39 -3.48
CA ASP A 105 -2.01 21.62 -3.22
C ASP A 105 -1.32 21.57 -1.86
N LEU A 106 -0.12 20.99 -1.87
CA LEU A 106 0.71 20.75 -0.70
C LEU A 106 1.44 22.00 -0.18
N SER A 107 1.29 23.15 -0.85
CA SER A 107 2.08 24.35 -0.58
C SER A 107 1.67 25.14 0.68
N GLY A 108 0.46 24.91 1.20
CA GLY A 108 -0.04 25.50 2.45
C GLY A 108 -0.15 24.52 3.62
N ILE A 109 0.32 23.28 3.44
CA ILE A 109 -0.05 22.11 4.26
C ILE A 109 1.01 21.78 5.34
N ASP A 110 1.61 22.81 5.95
CA ASP A 110 2.34 22.58 7.22
C ASP A 110 1.38 22.22 8.39
N LYS A 111 0.06 22.21 8.16
CA LYS A 111 -0.98 21.90 9.16
C LYS A 111 -1.71 20.57 9.01
N ILE A 112 -1.56 19.83 7.90
CA ILE A 112 -2.28 18.56 7.74
C ILE A 112 -1.30 17.40 7.98
N ASN A 113 -1.68 16.53 8.91
CA ASN A 113 -0.91 15.44 9.51
C ASN A 113 -0.49 14.31 8.53
N TRP A 114 -0.32 14.61 7.24
CA TRP A 114 -0.09 13.62 6.18
C TRP A 114 1.29 12.98 6.22
N LEU A 115 2.35 13.76 6.45
CA LEU A 115 3.70 13.22 6.51
C LEU A 115 3.86 12.21 7.66
N PRO A 116 3.40 12.50 8.90
CA PRO A 116 3.34 11.50 9.97
C PRO A 116 2.53 10.25 9.59
N ARG A 117 1.33 10.40 9.04
CA ARG A 117 0.48 9.25 8.65
C ARG A 117 1.10 8.38 7.56
N ILE A 118 1.75 8.98 6.56
CA ILE A 118 2.48 8.24 5.52
C ILE A 118 3.67 7.49 6.14
N ALA A 119 4.36 8.08 7.12
CA ALA A 119 5.42 7.40 7.85
C ALA A 119 4.87 6.20 8.65
N GLU A 120 3.75 6.37 9.36
CA GLU A 120 3.06 5.28 10.07
C GLU A 120 2.65 4.15 9.13
N ILE A 121 2.10 4.46 7.95
CA ILE A 121 1.76 3.47 6.93
C ILE A 121 3.01 2.72 6.44
N LYS A 122 4.13 3.43 6.24
CA LYS A 122 5.43 2.81 5.88
C LYS A 122 5.93 1.90 6.99
N GLU A 123 5.74 2.25 8.26
CA GLU A 123 6.10 1.40 9.41
C GLU A 123 5.19 0.17 9.52
N MET A 124 3.86 0.34 9.43
CA MET A 124 2.90 -0.77 9.43
C MET A 124 3.23 -1.79 8.35
N ARG A 125 3.54 -1.32 7.14
CA ARG A 125 4.02 -2.15 6.04
C ARG A 125 5.26 -2.96 6.40
N ASN A 126 6.26 -2.34 7.04
CA ASN A 126 7.48 -3.03 7.44
C ASN A 126 7.22 -4.07 8.54
N VAL A 127 6.31 -3.77 9.47
CA VAL A 127 5.89 -4.73 10.51
C VAL A 127 5.17 -5.93 9.90
N ILE A 128 4.24 -5.69 8.96
CA ILE A 128 3.54 -6.76 8.23
C ILE A 128 4.54 -7.65 7.50
N LYS A 129 5.54 -7.06 6.81
CA LYS A 129 6.59 -7.82 6.11
C LYS A 129 7.40 -8.72 7.04
N ARG A 130 7.79 -8.21 8.20
CA ARG A 130 8.53 -9.00 9.21
C ARG A 130 7.66 -10.15 9.72
N LYS A 131 6.42 -9.85 10.13
CA LYS A 131 5.48 -10.86 10.64
C LYS A 131 5.15 -11.92 9.59
N MET A 132 5.00 -11.54 8.33
CA MET A 132 4.80 -12.49 7.24
C MET A 132 6.02 -13.36 7.00
N LYS A 133 7.24 -12.81 7.08
CA LYS A 133 8.47 -13.61 6.99
C LYS A 133 8.59 -14.64 8.13
N ASP A 134 8.07 -14.31 9.30
CA ASP A 134 8.05 -15.22 10.46
C ASP A 134 7.00 -16.33 10.33
N ILE A 135 5.91 -16.10 9.58
CA ILE A 135 4.84 -17.08 9.33
C ILE A 135 5.10 -17.90 8.06
N GLU A 136 5.61 -17.25 7.03
CA GLU A 136 5.97 -17.81 5.75
C GLU A 136 7.49 -17.78 5.61
N SER A 137 8.14 -18.91 5.88
CA SER A 137 9.57 -19.13 5.65
C SER A 137 10.02 -18.89 4.18
N ASP A 138 9.12 -18.45 3.29
CA ASP A 138 9.33 -18.26 1.85
C ASP A 138 9.47 -16.79 1.40
N TYR A 139 9.38 -15.80 2.31
CA TYR A 139 9.75 -14.41 1.97
C TYR A 139 11.28 -14.24 1.97
N LEU A 140 11.91 -14.62 0.86
CA LEU A 140 13.31 -14.35 0.53
C LEU A 140 13.52 -12.89 0.05
#